data_AF-A0A0G4J7B4-F1
#
_entry.id   AF-A0A0G4J7B4-F1
#
_cell.length_a   1.000
_cell.length_b   1.000
_cell.length_c   1.000
_cell.angle_alpha   90.00
_cell.angle_beta   90.00
_cell.angle_gamma   90.00
#
_symmetry.space_group_name_H-M   'P 1'
#
loop_
_entity.id
_entity.type
_entity.pdbx_description
1 polymer ?
#
loop_
_entity_poly.entity_id
_entity_poly.type
_entity_poly.pdbx_seq_one_letter_code
_entity_poly.pdbx_strand_id
1 'polypeptide(L)'
;MRDLRLLVCLAVVVRASFDVIDDVEGFGRVSLYSPPMSATVGPQDPKQPGIEGIIRVVIADPCNPADIGDVKDKIVVLGLNPPSPCSYEKMYIDFQTGGAKAVLFPKPHLTPGYNLYRRDAQLAPITRRLDMLFLQISPSPELHAALKPGMKARVSPDPNVWEPVFSSWYYQTFLRYLPGTVLIAAGLAAATFLVTHVSLVNDRFLARFPVERRTTQRRLAYIWDRISGLQLTMLFIEAITATILGLVVVIGGWCSTSNLPAPVVLFFMCGLCGWGFACSIMATIVWNRKLHELFPVDKPSVLTRLFRGDWWWGSAALAIAPLSLNTAMSTLFSQYHTTIAFQGTVTVTFLVLQILVGFHSIYEVCRYHWEVSRVATSVQDTVKTSSLNAFLRRISRCILALSMSMLMQVGGSLIIVSSYEFFYSPTGWTIAFGLLLNGRAFDSASRVAMFRPIRRKTRASDGAPLTITTATCPTTTTSGISAMTSSNRASITQ
;
A
#
# COMPACT_ATOMS: atom_id res chain seq x y z
N MET A 1 1.43 0.37 -27.83
CA MET A 1 1.28 1.80 -27.45
C MET A 1 -0.08 2.39 -27.82
N ARG A 2 -0.75 1.94 -28.90
CA ARG A 2 -2.13 2.35 -29.22
C ARG A 2 -3.17 1.85 -28.20
N ASP A 3 -2.97 0.66 -27.65
CA ASP A 3 -3.93 0.04 -26.71
C ASP A 3 -3.85 0.63 -25.28
N LEU A 4 -2.72 1.21 -24.89
CA LEU A 4 -2.56 1.90 -23.61
C LEU A 4 -3.34 3.24 -23.59
N ARG A 5 -3.53 3.87 -24.76
CA ARG A 5 -4.38 5.07 -24.89
C ARG A 5 -5.87 4.72 -24.79
N LEU A 6 -6.26 3.54 -25.28
CA LEU A 6 -7.65 3.06 -25.20
C LEU A 6 -8.06 2.76 -23.74
N LEU A 7 -7.14 2.21 -22.94
CA LEU A 7 -7.39 1.89 -21.53
C LEU A 7 -7.48 3.14 -20.63
N VAL A 8 -6.77 4.21 -21.00
CA VAL A 8 -6.90 5.53 -20.35
C VAL A 8 -8.18 6.27 -20.81
N CYS A 9 -8.63 6.05 -22.04
CA CYS A 9 -9.87 6.68 -22.55
C CYS A 9 -11.14 6.01 -22.01
N LEU A 10 -11.13 4.71 -21.69
CA LEU A 10 -12.32 4.04 -21.14
C LEU A 10 -12.63 4.42 -19.68
N ALA A 11 -11.67 4.99 -18.95
CA ALA A 11 -11.88 5.50 -17.59
C ALA A 11 -12.54 6.90 -17.55
N VAL A 12 -12.78 7.53 -18.70
CA VAL A 12 -13.28 8.91 -18.80
C VAL A 12 -14.81 8.98 -19.01
N VAL A 13 -15.51 7.87 -19.20
CA VAL A 13 -16.95 7.89 -19.55
C VAL A 13 -17.80 7.08 -18.58
N VAL A 14 -17.87 7.52 -17.32
CA VAL A 14 -19.11 7.50 -16.53
C VAL A 14 -19.10 8.75 -15.64
N ARG A 15 -19.41 9.88 -16.26
CA ARG A 15 -19.71 11.13 -15.55
C ARG A 15 -21.12 10.98 -14.98
N ALA A 16 -21.22 10.34 -13.81
CA ALA A 16 -22.43 10.47 -12.99
C ALA A 16 -22.31 11.84 -12.31
N SER A 17 -22.62 12.89 -13.06
CA SER A 17 -22.94 14.19 -12.47
C SER A 17 -24.17 13.94 -11.60
N PHE A 18 -24.01 13.99 -10.27
CA PHE A 18 -25.15 14.39 -9.46
C PHE A 18 -25.32 15.87 -9.80
N ASP A 19 -26.27 16.17 -10.69
CA ASP A 19 -26.72 17.53 -10.91
C ASP A 19 -27.25 18.03 -9.56
N VAL A 20 -26.38 18.74 -8.83
CA VAL A 20 -26.85 19.76 -7.90
C VAL A 20 -27.56 20.75 -8.79
N ILE A 21 -28.88 20.86 -8.61
CA ILE A 21 -29.69 21.88 -9.27
C ILE A 21 -29.23 23.23 -8.72
N ASP A 22 -28.16 23.77 -9.30
CA ASP A 22 -27.74 25.15 -9.16
C ASP A 22 -28.52 25.94 -10.20
N ASP A 23 -29.79 26.21 -9.90
CA ASP A 23 -30.53 27.19 -10.68
C ASP A 23 -30.08 28.58 -10.22
N VAL A 24 -29.18 29.19 -11.00
CA VAL A 24 -28.68 30.54 -10.74
C VAL A 24 -28.93 31.44 -11.95
N GLU A 25 -30.14 31.99 -11.99
CA GLU A 25 -30.40 33.42 -12.19
C GLU A 25 -31.77 33.76 -11.55
N GLY A 26 -31.80 34.60 -10.51
CA GLY A 26 -33.04 34.99 -9.79
C GLY A 26 -33.36 34.13 -8.57
N PHE A 27 -32.57 34.22 -7.50
CA PHE A 27 -32.72 33.32 -6.35
C PHE A 27 -34.02 33.53 -5.56
N GLY A 28 -34.96 32.60 -5.75
CA GLY A 28 -36.05 32.28 -4.82
C GLY A 28 -35.55 31.46 -3.61
N ARG A 29 -36.22 30.35 -3.29
CA ARG A 29 -35.78 29.40 -2.24
C ARG A 29 -34.70 28.45 -2.80
N VAL A 30 -33.51 28.46 -2.20
CA VAL A 30 -32.44 27.47 -2.47
C VAL A 30 -32.49 26.35 -1.43
N SER A 31 -32.35 25.11 -1.88
CA SER A 31 -32.24 23.93 -1.01
C SER A 31 -30.91 23.24 -1.27
N LEU A 32 -30.15 22.96 -0.21
CA LEU A 32 -28.86 22.28 -0.28
C LEU A 32 -28.91 20.97 0.49
N TYR A 33 -28.37 19.92 -0.11
CA TYR A 33 -28.15 18.65 0.57
C TYR A 33 -27.09 18.82 1.68
N SER A 34 -27.47 18.46 2.91
CA SER A 34 -26.77 18.79 4.15
C SER A 34 -26.75 17.63 5.16
N PRO A 35 -26.13 16.48 4.83
CA PRO A 35 -26.05 15.37 5.76
C PRO A 35 -25.16 15.67 6.97
N PRO A 36 -25.33 14.92 8.07
CA PRO A 36 -24.41 14.87 9.20
C PRO A 36 -22.93 14.84 8.79
N MET A 37 -22.12 15.73 9.37
CA MET A 37 -20.66 15.70 9.13
C MET A 37 -20.02 14.43 9.71
N SER A 38 -20.48 14.00 10.88
CA SER A 38 -20.09 12.75 11.53
C SER A 38 -21.20 12.28 12.48
N ALA A 39 -21.32 10.97 12.69
CA ALA A 39 -22.21 10.36 13.69
C ALA A 39 -21.72 10.57 15.13
N THR A 40 -20.64 11.33 15.34
CA THR A 40 -20.02 11.58 16.66
C THR A 40 -20.23 12.98 17.20
N VAL A 41 -20.89 13.86 16.46
CA VAL A 41 -21.08 15.26 16.84
C VAL A 41 -22.55 15.63 16.75
N GLY A 42 -23.10 16.34 17.73
CA GLY A 42 -24.46 16.89 17.70
C GLY A 42 -25.58 15.86 17.61
N PRO A 43 -26.84 16.34 17.49
CA PRO A 43 -27.94 15.50 17.14
C PRO A 43 -27.96 15.31 15.61
N GLN A 44 -27.89 14.06 15.17
CA GLN A 44 -27.73 13.71 13.76
C GLN A 44 -28.93 12.93 13.22
N ASP A 45 -30.10 13.08 13.86
CA ASP A 45 -31.32 12.38 13.46
C ASP A 45 -32.06 13.18 12.37
N PRO A 46 -32.20 12.62 11.14
CA PRO A 46 -32.95 13.23 10.03
C PRO A 46 -34.40 13.60 10.37
N LYS A 47 -34.98 13.01 11.42
CA LYS A 47 -36.36 13.25 11.84
C LYS A 47 -36.53 14.51 12.69
N GLN A 48 -35.45 15.18 13.07
CA GLN A 48 -35.55 16.37 13.89
C GLN A 48 -36.19 17.54 13.13
N PRO A 49 -37.02 18.36 13.81
CA PRO A 49 -37.58 19.55 13.20
C PRO A 49 -36.46 20.52 12.82
N GLY A 50 -36.50 21.02 11.58
CA GLY A 50 -35.47 21.95 11.11
C GLY A 50 -35.40 23.24 11.95
N ILE A 51 -34.18 23.72 12.18
CA ILE A 51 -33.88 24.93 12.95
C ILE A 51 -33.88 26.14 12.02
N GLU A 52 -34.59 27.19 12.41
CA GLU A 52 -34.56 28.47 11.70
C GLU A 52 -33.62 29.47 12.39
N GLY A 53 -32.91 30.26 11.58
CA GLY A 53 -31.96 31.24 12.09
C GLY A 53 -31.41 32.16 11.02
N ILE A 54 -30.59 33.12 11.46
CA ILE A 54 -29.89 34.05 10.59
C ILE A 54 -28.50 33.48 10.29
N ILE A 55 -28.11 33.52 9.02
CA ILE A 55 -26.80 33.09 8.54
C ILE A 55 -25.72 34.07 9.01
N ARG A 56 -24.63 33.50 9.54
CA ARG A 56 -23.35 34.16 9.78
C ARG A 56 -22.27 33.42 9.01
N VAL A 57 -21.56 34.12 8.13
CA VAL A 57 -20.40 33.55 7.43
C VAL A 57 -19.14 33.78 8.26
N VAL A 58 -18.36 32.71 8.47
CA VAL A 58 -17.10 32.72 9.23
C VAL A 58 -15.95 32.27 8.31
N ILE A 59 -15.01 33.18 8.03
CA ILE A 59 -13.85 32.94 7.16
C ILE A 59 -12.57 32.93 8.02
N ALA A 60 -12.62 32.22 9.14
CA ALA A 60 -11.54 32.12 10.11
C ALA A 60 -11.22 30.64 10.38
N ASP A 61 -10.16 30.37 11.14
CA ASP A 61 -9.83 29.02 11.57
C ASP A 61 -10.91 28.49 12.54
N PRO A 62 -11.71 27.48 12.16
CA PRO A 62 -12.76 26.92 13.02
C PRO A 62 -12.20 26.19 14.25
N CYS A 63 -10.88 26.00 14.35
CA CYS A 63 -10.21 25.41 15.51
C CYS A 63 -9.74 26.45 16.54
N ASN A 64 -9.79 27.74 16.20
CA ASN A 64 -9.40 28.82 17.10
C ASN A 64 -10.65 29.61 17.55
N PRO A 65 -11.14 29.42 18.79
CA PRO A 65 -12.35 30.09 19.26
C PRO A 65 -12.23 31.61 19.29
N ALA A 66 -11.02 32.16 19.40
CA ALA A 66 -10.79 33.60 19.38
C ALA A 66 -11.14 34.24 18.02
N ASP A 67 -11.04 33.49 16.92
CA ASP A 67 -11.23 34.02 15.56
C ASP A 67 -12.68 33.86 15.05
N ILE A 68 -13.51 33.07 15.74
CA ILE A 68 -14.88 32.75 15.35
C ILE A 68 -15.82 33.97 15.48
N GLY A 69 -15.60 34.80 16.50
CA GLY A 69 -16.44 35.97 16.81
C GLY A 69 -17.83 35.61 17.35
N ASP A 70 -18.78 36.55 17.23
CA ASP A 70 -20.14 36.36 17.74
C ASP A 70 -21.00 35.46 16.84
N VAL A 71 -21.20 34.22 17.29
CA VAL A 71 -22.02 33.18 16.64
C VAL A 71 -23.29 32.83 17.42
N LYS A 72 -23.58 33.55 18.50
CA LYS A 72 -24.70 33.24 19.39
C LYS A 72 -26.03 33.30 18.64
N ASP A 73 -26.82 32.24 18.77
CA ASP A 73 -28.15 32.06 18.17
C ASP A 73 -28.20 32.10 16.64
N LYS A 74 -27.05 31.97 15.96
CA LYS A 74 -26.90 32.04 14.50
C LYS A 74 -26.67 30.68 13.87
N ILE A 75 -26.98 30.59 12.58
CA ILE A 75 -26.56 29.50 11.70
C ILE A 75 -25.21 29.90 11.10
N VAL A 76 -24.16 29.18 11.43
CA VAL A 76 -22.81 29.48 10.96
C VAL A 76 -22.55 28.76 9.64
N VAL A 77 -22.07 29.49 8.64
CA VAL A 77 -21.56 28.94 7.39
C VAL A 77 -20.06 29.22 7.34
N LEU A 78 -19.24 28.18 7.29
CA LEU A 78 -17.80 28.38 7.19
C LEU A 78 -17.40 28.87 5.79
N GLY A 79 -16.20 29.42 5.65
CA GLY A 79 -15.60 29.72 4.34
C GLY A 79 -15.49 28.48 3.46
N LEU A 80 -15.33 28.66 2.14
CA LEU A 80 -15.07 27.53 1.23
C LEU A 80 -13.77 26.83 1.61
N ASN A 81 -13.80 25.51 1.75
CA ASN A 81 -12.64 24.70 2.12
C ASN A 81 -11.93 25.24 3.38
N PRO A 82 -12.64 25.38 4.51
CA PRO A 82 -12.04 25.98 5.69
C PRO A 82 -10.87 25.11 6.16
N PRO A 83 -9.77 25.71 6.65
CA PRO A 83 -8.69 24.97 7.27
C PRO A 83 -9.25 24.18 8.45
N SER A 84 -8.74 22.97 8.67
CA SER A 84 -9.27 22.04 9.67
C SER A 84 -8.16 21.35 10.45
N PRO A 85 -7.25 22.09 11.11
CA PRO A 85 -6.12 21.48 11.83
C PRO A 85 -6.51 20.71 13.11
N CYS A 86 -7.81 20.56 13.41
CA CYS A 86 -8.32 19.84 14.57
C CYS A 86 -9.45 18.88 14.20
N SER A 87 -9.89 18.06 15.17
CA SER A 87 -11.01 17.14 15.01
C SER A 87 -12.35 17.87 14.84
N TYR A 88 -13.32 17.21 14.19
CA TYR A 88 -14.67 17.76 14.04
C TYR A 88 -15.36 17.96 15.38
N GLU A 89 -15.09 17.07 16.34
CA GLU A 89 -15.56 17.21 17.71
C GLU A 89 -15.00 18.45 18.41
N LYS A 90 -13.73 18.82 18.16
CA LYS A 90 -13.16 20.06 18.71
C LYS A 90 -13.82 21.30 18.12
N MET A 91 -13.97 21.35 16.79
CA MET A 91 -14.69 22.44 16.12
C MET A 91 -16.12 22.57 16.65
N TYR A 92 -16.79 21.43 16.80
CA TYR A 92 -18.15 21.38 17.32
C TYR A 92 -18.25 22.05 18.70
N ILE A 93 -17.34 21.71 19.62
CA ILE A 93 -17.32 22.30 20.96
C ILE A 93 -17.08 23.81 20.89
N ASP A 94 -16.16 24.27 20.05
CA ASP A 94 -15.86 25.70 19.92
C ASP A 94 -17.09 26.50 19.46
N PHE A 95 -17.81 26.03 18.44
CA PHE A 95 -19.04 26.68 17.98
C PHE A 95 -20.20 26.55 18.98
N GLN A 96 -20.33 25.40 19.64
CA GLN A 96 -21.35 25.18 20.67
C GLN A 96 -21.14 26.14 21.85
N THR A 97 -19.91 26.31 22.31
CA THR A 97 -19.58 27.23 23.42
C THR A 97 -19.82 28.69 23.05
N GLY A 98 -19.64 29.05 21.76
CA GLY A 98 -20.05 30.35 21.22
C GLY A 98 -21.57 30.54 21.09
N GLY A 99 -22.36 29.49 21.33
CA GLY A 99 -23.83 29.54 21.27
C GLY A 99 -24.42 29.44 19.86
N ALA A 100 -23.69 28.86 18.91
CA ALA A 100 -24.23 28.62 17.57
C ALA A 100 -25.37 27.59 17.60
N LYS A 101 -26.36 27.77 16.72
CA LYS A 101 -27.50 26.84 16.59
C LYS A 101 -27.23 25.71 15.62
N ALA A 102 -26.51 26.02 14.55
CA ALA A 102 -26.08 25.07 13.54
C ALA A 102 -24.79 25.56 12.90
N VAL A 103 -23.98 24.63 12.39
CA VAL A 103 -22.82 24.92 11.55
C VAL A 103 -22.94 24.12 10.26
N LEU A 104 -22.78 24.81 9.15
CA LEU A 104 -22.68 24.26 7.81
C LEU A 104 -21.20 24.30 7.38
N PHE A 105 -20.62 23.14 7.13
CA PHE A 105 -19.22 22.95 6.75
C PHE A 105 -19.13 22.75 5.23
N PRO A 106 -18.71 23.77 4.45
CA PRO A 106 -18.68 23.65 3.00
C PRO A 106 -17.42 22.96 2.49
N LYS A 107 -17.60 21.95 1.66
CA LYS A 107 -16.54 21.33 0.85
C LYS A 107 -17.03 21.16 -0.59
N PRO A 108 -16.60 21.98 -1.54
CA PRO A 108 -16.97 21.84 -2.94
C PRO A 108 -16.36 20.58 -3.57
N HIS A 109 -16.96 20.12 -4.66
CA HIS A 109 -16.51 18.99 -5.50
C HIS A 109 -16.41 17.64 -4.77
N LEU A 110 -17.18 17.43 -3.70
CA LEU A 110 -17.25 16.14 -3.03
C LEU A 110 -18.68 15.77 -2.63
N THR A 111 -18.97 14.47 -2.55
CA THR A 111 -20.26 14.01 -2.01
C THR A 111 -20.23 14.15 -0.48
N PRO A 112 -21.08 15.00 0.13
CA PRO A 112 -21.08 15.18 1.59
C PRO A 112 -21.36 13.88 2.35
N GLY A 113 -20.80 13.76 3.55
CA GLY A 113 -21.08 12.66 4.48
C GLY A 113 -20.02 11.54 4.54
N TYR A 114 -18.96 11.59 3.74
CA TYR A 114 -17.91 10.54 3.71
C TYR A 114 -17.12 10.42 5.04
N ASN A 115 -17.28 11.40 5.94
CA ASN A 115 -16.66 11.44 7.26
C ASN A 115 -17.52 10.84 8.38
N LEU A 116 -18.64 10.18 8.04
CA LEU A 116 -19.66 9.69 8.98
C LEU A 116 -19.09 8.99 10.24
N TYR A 117 -18.02 8.19 10.08
CA TYR A 117 -17.45 7.41 11.17
C TYR A 117 -16.10 7.94 11.68
N ARG A 118 -15.70 9.16 11.30
CA ARG A 118 -14.51 9.80 11.87
C ARG A 118 -14.82 10.21 13.30
N ARG A 119 -14.10 9.58 14.24
CA ARG A 119 -14.30 9.75 15.68
C ARG A 119 -13.03 10.23 16.36
N ASP A 120 -13.10 11.37 17.03
CA ASP A 120 -12.17 11.70 18.11
C ASP A 120 -12.57 10.91 19.36
N ALA A 121 -11.69 10.00 19.80
CA ALA A 121 -12.00 9.10 20.91
C ALA A 121 -12.24 9.82 22.24
N GLN A 122 -11.64 10.99 22.43
CA GLN A 122 -11.73 11.74 23.69
C GLN A 122 -13.00 12.58 23.76
N LEU A 123 -13.38 13.20 22.64
CA LEU A 123 -14.46 14.19 22.61
C LEU A 123 -15.82 13.61 22.17
N ALA A 124 -15.84 12.54 21.38
CA ALA A 124 -17.07 11.96 20.85
C ALA A 124 -18.15 11.60 21.90
N PRO A 125 -17.83 11.08 23.10
CA PRO A 125 -18.85 10.81 24.11
C PRO A 125 -19.59 12.06 24.61
N ILE A 126 -18.90 13.20 24.58
CA ILE A 126 -19.42 14.51 25.01
C ILE A 126 -20.26 15.11 23.90
N THR A 127 -19.71 15.18 22.69
CA THR A 127 -20.31 15.91 21.56
C THR A 127 -21.59 15.27 21.03
N ARG A 128 -21.77 13.96 21.16
CA ARG A 128 -23.01 13.25 20.75
C ARG A 128 -24.26 13.65 21.53
N ARG A 129 -24.11 14.28 22.69
CA ARG A 129 -25.23 14.64 23.59
C ARG A 129 -25.61 16.11 23.51
N LEU A 130 -24.91 16.88 22.68
CA LEU A 130 -25.11 18.31 22.53
C LEU A 130 -26.08 18.57 21.36
N ASP A 131 -26.75 19.73 21.36
CA ASP A 131 -27.93 19.97 20.52
C ASP A 131 -27.68 20.76 19.22
N MET A 132 -26.48 21.34 19.03
CA MET A 132 -26.16 22.09 17.81
C MET A 132 -26.05 21.15 16.60
N LEU A 133 -26.67 21.52 15.47
CA LEU A 133 -26.50 20.77 14.23
C LEU A 133 -25.11 21.02 13.62
N PHE A 134 -24.44 19.96 13.16
CA PHE A 134 -23.14 20.07 12.50
C PHE A 134 -23.13 19.27 11.20
N LEU A 135 -23.35 19.96 10.10
CA LEU A 135 -23.70 19.38 8.80
C LEU A 135 -22.67 19.73 7.75
N GLN A 136 -22.51 18.86 6.76
CA GLN A 136 -21.64 19.07 5.62
C GLN A 136 -22.44 19.46 4.39
N ILE A 137 -22.00 20.50 3.68
CA ILE A 137 -22.61 20.91 2.41
C ILE A 137 -21.55 20.95 1.30
N SER A 138 -21.97 20.80 0.04
CA SER A 138 -21.10 20.95 -1.13
C SER A 138 -21.69 21.99 -2.11
N PRO A 139 -21.76 23.27 -1.73
CA PRO A 139 -22.22 24.32 -2.63
C PRO A 139 -21.20 24.54 -3.76
N SER A 140 -21.68 25.00 -4.91
CA SER A 140 -20.80 25.61 -5.92
C SER A 140 -20.14 26.89 -5.39
N PRO A 141 -19.00 27.31 -5.97
CA PRO A 141 -18.36 28.57 -5.60
C PRO A 141 -19.31 29.78 -5.73
N GLU A 142 -20.14 29.80 -6.76
CA GLU A 142 -21.12 30.86 -7.04
C GLU A 142 -22.20 30.88 -5.96
N LEU A 143 -22.75 29.71 -5.61
CA LEU A 143 -23.76 29.61 -4.56
C LEU A 143 -23.20 29.99 -3.19
N HIS A 144 -21.97 29.56 -2.86
CA HIS A 144 -21.34 29.96 -1.61
C HIS A 144 -21.11 31.48 -1.55
N ALA A 145 -20.66 32.09 -2.64
CA ALA A 145 -20.51 33.55 -2.73
C ALA A 145 -21.86 34.30 -2.61
N ALA A 146 -22.96 33.67 -3.02
CA ALA A 146 -24.30 34.21 -2.87
C ALA A 146 -24.84 34.15 -1.43
N LEU A 147 -24.27 33.30 -0.54
CA LEU A 147 -24.65 33.22 0.86
C LEU A 147 -24.14 34.46 1.63
N LYS A 148 -25.03 35.44 1.84
CA LYS A 148 -24.72 36.68 2.54
C LYS A 148 -25.05 36.58 4.04
N PRO A 149 -24.23 37.17 4.92
CA PRO A 149 -24.59 37.37 6.32
C PRO A 149 -25.94 38.10 6.42
N GLY A 150 -26.81 37.67 7.35
CA GLY A 150 -28.14 38.27 7.53
C GLY A 150 -29.28 37.56 6.80
N MET A 151 -28.99 36.64 5.87
CA MET A 151 -30.01 35.80 5.24
C MET A 151 -30.67 34.87 6.26
N LYS A 152 -31.96 34.58 6.08
CA LYS A 152 -32.66 33.56 6.89
C LYS A 152 -32.48 32.19 6.25
N ALA A 153 -32.18 31.18 7.06
CA ALA A 153 -32.10 29.80 6.64
C ALA A 153 -32.90 28.90 7.59
N ARG A 154 -33.38 27.80 7.03
CA ARG A 154 -33.90 26.65 7.76
C ARG A 154 -32.98 25.48 7.50
N VAL A 155 -32.52 24.82 8.56
CA VAL A 155 -31.50 23.77 8.50
C VAL A 155 -32.04 22.51 9.15
N SER A 156 -31.92 21.38 8.44
CA SER A 156 -32.27 20.05 8.94
C SER A 156 -31.29 19.01 8.38
N PRO A 157 -30.91 17.99 9.15
CA PRO A 157 -30.00 16.94 8.67
C PRO A 157 -30.65 16.09 7.58
N ASP A 158 -29.98 15.95 6.44
CA ASP A 158 -30.38 15.01 5.40
C ASP A 158 -29.85 13.57 5.65
N PRO A 159 -30.51 12.53 5.09
CA PRO A 159 -29.98 11.17 5.16
C PRO A 159 -28.59 11.07 4.53
N ASN A 160 -27.65 10.39 5.20
CA ASN A 160 -26.29 10.26 4.69
C ASN A 160 -26.17 9.10 3.68
N VAL A 161 -25.93 9.42 2.41
CA VAL A 161 -25.73 8.44 1.33
C VAL A 161 -24.56 7.48 1.54
N TRP A 162 -23.57 7.82 2.37
CA TRP A 162 -22.43 6.97 2.67
C TRP A 162 -22.74 5.86 3.67
N GLU A 163 -23.76 6.02 4.50
CA GLU A 163 -24.17 4.99 5.46
C GLU A 163 -24.54 3.65 4.80
N PRO A 164 -25.43 3.60 3.80
CA PRO A 164 -25.73 2.35 3.08
C PRO A 164 -24.52 1.83 2.29
N VAL A 165 -23.66 2.72 1.79
CA VAL A 165 -22.44 2.34 1.05
C VAL A 165 -21.46 1.67 1.97
N PHE A 166 -21.20 2.24 3.15
CA PHE A 166 -20.31 1.69 4.15
C PHE A 166 -20.81 0.35 4.69
N SER A 167 -22.12 0.14 4.79
CA SER A 167 -22.69 -1.17 5.18
C SER A 167 -22.81 -2.18 4.03
N SER A 168 -22.63 -1.75 2.78
CA SER A 168 -22.79 -2.61 1.60
C SER A 168 -21.77 -3.75 1.54
N TRP A 169 -22.19 -4.89 0.98
CA TRP A 169 -21.35 -6.07 0.85
C TRP A 169 -20.10 -5.82 0.01
N TYR A 170 -20.20 -5.01 -1.06
CA TYR A 170 -19.09 -4.77 -1.97
C TYR A 170 -18.03 -3.87 -1.31
N TYR A 171 -18.43 -2.84 -0.55
CA TYR A 171 -17.49 -2.01 0.21
C TYR A 171 -16.77 -2.85 1.25
N GLN A 172 -17.53 -3.61 2.05
CA GLN A 172 -16.98 -4.46 3.09
C GLN A 172 -16.06 -5.56 2.52
N THR A 173 -16.38 -6.12 1.36
CA THR A 173 -15.54 -7.15 0.73
C THR A 173 -14.25 -6.56 0.18
N PHE A 174 -14.35 -5.54 -0.68
CA PHE A 174 -13.21 -5.06 -1.45
C PHE A 174 -12.30 -4.09 -0.69
N LEU A 175 -12.80 -3.35 0.30
CA LEU A 175 -11.97 -2.38 1.04
C LEU A 175 -11.60 -2.88 2.44
N ARG A 176 -12.35 -3.82 3.02
CA ARG A 176 -12.13 -4.30 4.38
C ARG A 176 -11.64 -5.74 4.42
N TYR A 177 -12.49 -6.71 4.09
CA TYR A 177 -12.19 -8.10 4.38
C TYR A 177 -11.15 -8.71 3.45
N LEU A 178 -11.27 -8.52 2.13
CA LEU A 178 -10.32 -9.09 1.18
C LEU A 178 -8.89 -8.53 1.36
N PRO A 179 -8.65 -7.21 1.27
CA PRO A 179 -7.30 -6.68 1.46
C PRO A 179 -6.79 -6.93 2.88
N GLY A 180 -7.64 -6.80 3.90
CA GLY A 180 -7.27 -7.00 5.29
C GLY A 180 -6.83 -8.44 5.60
N THR A 181 -7.58 -9.44 5.14
CA THR A 181 -7.22 -10.85 5.33
C THR A 181 -5.97 -11.25 4.56
N VAL A 182 -5.81 -10.78 3.32
CA VAL A 182 -4.61 -11.03 2.51
C VAL A 182 -3.37 -10.42 3.18
N LEU A 183 -3.47 -9.19 3.71
CA LEU A 183 -2.39 -8.53 4.43
C LEU A 183 -2.01 -9.26 5.73
N ILE A 184 -2.99 -9.69 6.54
CA ILE A 184 -2.74 -10.48 7.75
C ILE A 184 -2.08 -11.82 7.39
N ALA A 185 -2.61 -12.53 6.38
CA ALA A 185 -2.04 -13.79 5.93
C ALA A 185 -0.61 -13.62 5.41
N ALA A 186 -0.34 -12.54 4.65
CA ALA A 186 0.99 -12.21 4.18
C ALA A 186 1.94 -11.90 5.36
N GLY A 187 1.49 -11.14 6.36
CA GLY A 187 2.28 -10.84 7.56
C GLY A 187 2.63 -12.07 8.39
N LEU A 188 1.66 -12.97 8.61
CA LEU A 188 1.88 -14.26 9.29
C LEU A 188 2.83 -15.16 8.49
N ALA A 189 2.64 -15.24 7.17
CA ALA A 189 3.55 -15.98 6.29
C ALA A 189 4.97 -15.38 6.33
N ALA A 190 5.10 -14.05 6.39
CA ALA A 190 6.38 -13.38 6.47
C ALA A 190 7.11 -13.73 7.79
N ALA A 191 6.39 -13.69 8.92
CA ALA A 191 6.92 -14.07 10.22
C ALA A 191 7.38 -15.54 10.26
N THR A 192 6.54 -16.46 9.75
CA THR A 192 6.90 -17.89 9.71
C THR A 192 8.10 -18.16 8.80
N PHE A 193 8.18 -17.49 7.64
CA PHE A 193 9.31 -17.62 6.73
C PHE A 193 10.58 -17.00 7.33
N LEU A 194 10.48 -15.88 8.03
CA LEU A 194 11.59 -15.26 8.75
C LEU A 194 12.15 -16.22 9.79
N VAL A 195 11.30 -16.78 10.67
CA VAL A 195 11.72 -17.76 11.68
C VAL A 195 12.37 -18.99 11.03
N THR A 196 11.80 -19.49 9.94
CA THR A 196 12.35 -20.64 9.21
C THR A 196 13.71 -20.32 8.57
N HIS A 197 13.91 -19.13 8.02
CA HIS A 197 15.22 -18.75 7.49
C HIS A 197 16.26 -18.60 8.59
N VAL A 198 15.89 -18.00 9.72
CA VAL A 198 16.77 -17.87 10.89
C VAL A 198 17.13 -19.25 11.43
N SER A 199 16.19 -20.20 11.49
CA SER A 199 16.47 -21.56 11.92
C SER A 199 17.43 -22.26 10.95
N LEU A 200 17.22 -22.13 9.63
CA LEU A 200 18.13 -22.71 8.63
C LEU A 200 19.54 -22.12 8.69
N VAL A 201 19.67 -20.81 8.94
CA VAL A 201 20.98 -20.16 9.15
C VAL A 201 21.62 -20.69 10.43
N ASN A 202 20.85 -20.86 11.49
CA ASN A 202 21.31 -21.41 12.74
C ASN A 202 21.79 -22.86 12.61
N ASP A 203 21.05 -23.71 11.89
CA ASP A 203 21.43 -25.11 11.68
C ASP A 203 22.75 -25.20 10.90
N ARG A 204 22.95 -24.31 9.92
CA ARG A 204 24.24 -24.19 9.21
C ARG A 204 25.37 -23.71 10.11
N PHE A 205 25.10 -22.81 11.07
CA PHE A 205 26.08 -22.42 12.07
C PHE A 205 26.49 -23.63 12.93
N LEU A 206 25.51 -24.38 13.43
CA LEU A 206 25.76 -25.57 14.24
C LEU A 206 26.53 -26.64 13.46
N ALA A 207 26.22 -26.84 12.19
CA ALA A 207 26.93 -27.78 11.33
C ALA A 207 28.37 -27.33 10.99
N ARG A 208 28.62 -26.02 10.89
CA ARG A 208 29.92 -25.47 10.48
C ARG A 208 30.92 -25.32 11.64
N PHE A 209 30.44 -25.05 12.86
CA PHE A 209 31.30 -24.79 14.01
C PHE A 209 31.25 -25.93 15.03
N PRO A 210 32.40 -26.48 15.45
CA PRO A 210 32.46 -27.49 16.51
C PRO A 210 31.98 -26.92 17.83
N VAL A 211 31.46 -27.78 18.72
CA VAL A 211 30.76 -27.40 19.96
C VAL A 211 31.55 -26.38 20.80
N GLU A 212 32.87 -26.60 20.94
CA GLU A 212 33.78 -25.73 21.72
C GLU A 212 33.89 -24.29 21.19
N ARG A 213 33.59 -24.07 19.89
CA ARG A 213 33.71 -22.76 19.24
C ARG A 213 32.37 -22.04 19.09
N ARG A 214 31.27 -22.61 19.59
CA ARG A 214 29.91 -22.07 19.50
C ARG A 214 29.63 -21.06 20.63
N THR A 215 30.19 -19.86 20.51
CA THR A 215 29.82 -18.75 21.41
C THR A 215 28.57 -18.01 20.92
N THR A 216 27.79 -17.44 21.84
CA THR A 216 26.61 -16.61 21.51
C THR A 216 26.98 -15.40 20.66
N GLN A 217 28.12 -14.75 20.94
CA GLN A 217 28.61 -13.63 20.15
C GLN A 217 28.93 -14.04 18.70
N ARG A 218 29.59 -15.19 18.48
CA ARG A 218 29.86 -15.71 17.12
C ARG A 218 28.59 -16.16 16.42
N ARG A 219 27.65 -16.74 17.16
CA ARG A 219 26.34 -17.11 16.64
C ARG A 219 25.58 -15.87 16.17
N LEU A 220 25.52 -14.82 16.98
CA LEU A 220 24.90 -13.54 16.62
C LEU A 220 25.62 -12.86 15.46
N ALA A 221 26.95 -12.83 15.45
CA ALA A 221 27.72 -12.27 14.33
C ALA A 221 27.51 -13.06 13.03
N TYR A 222 27.49 -14.39 13.09
CA TYR A 222 27.23 -15.26 11.94
C TYR A 222 25.80 -15.11 11.42
N ILE A 223 24.84 -15.07 12.33
CA ILE A 223 23.45 -14.81 12.02
C ILE A 223 23.36 -13.41 11.40
N TRP A 224 23.90 -12.36 12.00
CA TRP A 224 23.88 -10.98 11.49
C TRP A 224 24.50 -10.86 10.08
N ASP A 225 25.67 -11.47 9.85
CA ASP A 225 26.33 -11.51 8.54
C ASP A 225 25.42 -12.13 7.46
N ARG A 226 24.65 -13.17 7.82
CA ARG A 226 23.71 -13.84 6.92
C ARG A 226 22.30 -13.24 6.92
N ILE A 227 21.91 -12.52 7.97
CA ILE A 227 20.63 -11.81 8.14
C ILE A 227 20.65 -10.45 7.45
N SER A 228 21.82 -9.83 7.28
CA SER A 228 22.01 -8.54 6.58
C SER A 228 21.50 -8.52 5.13
N GLY A 229 21.07 -9.67 4.58
CA GLY A 229 20.45 -9.77 3.28
C GLY A 229 19.07 -9.10 3.23
N LEU A 230 18.84 -8.36 2.13
CA LEU A 230 17.57 -7.69 1.80
C LEU A 230 16.32 -8.56 1.98
N GLN A 231 16.45 -9.88 1.81
CA GLN A 231 15.36 -10.85 1.94
C GLN A 231 14.76 -10.87 3.36
N LEU A 232 15.62 -10.85 4.39
CA LEU A 232 15.18 -11.00 5.78
C LEU A 232 14.69 -9.68 6.35
N THR A 233 15.33 -8.57 5.97
CA THR A 233 14.83 -7.21 6.23
C THR A 233 13.44 -7.03 5.65
N MET A 234 13.21 -7.45 4.40
CA MET A 234 11.89 -7.34 3.77
C MET A 234 10.84 -8.20 4.48
N LEU A 235 11.16 -9.46 4.82
CA LEU A 235 10.23 -10.33 5.57
C LEU A 235 9.90 -9.76 6.95
N PHE A 236 10.86 -9.16 7.64
CA PHE A 236 10.62 -8.50 8.92
C PHE A 236 9.70 -7.28 8.78
N ILE A 237 9.97 -6.40 7.80
CA ILE A 237 9.13 -5.23 7.55
C ILE A 237 7.71 -5.65 7.17
N GLU A 238 7.54 -6.64 6.29
CA GLU A 238 6.23 -7.14 5.89
C GLU A 238 5.49 -7.83 7.05
N ALA A 239 6.18 -8.59 7.91
CA ALA A 239 5.57 -9.20 9.09
C ALA A 239 4.92 -8.15 10.01
N ILE A 240 5.54 -6.97 10.14
CA ILE A 240 5.01 -5.88 10.97
C ILE A 240 3.98 -5.07 10.18
N THR A 241 4.38 -4.51 9.05
CA THR A 241 3.58 -3.51 8.32
C THR A 241 2.34 -4.12 7.69
N ALA A 242 2.40 -5.33 7.12
CA ALA A 242 1.22 -5.98 6.55
C ALA A 242 0.25 -6.41 7.66
N THR A 243 0.74 -6.96 8.76
CA THR A 243 -0.12 -7.37 9.88
C THR A 243 -0.82 -6.16 10.50
N ILE A 244 -0.09 -5.09 10.83
CA ILE A 244 -0.68 -3.89 11.44
C ILE A 244 -1.68 -3.24 10.48
N LEU A 245 -1.32 -3.03 9.21
CA LEU A 245 -2.23 -2.45 8.23
C LEU A 245 -3.47 -3.34 8.04
N GLY A 246 -3.29 -4.66 7.94
CA GLY A 246 -4.39 -5.60 7.81
C GLY A 246 -5.35 -5.56 8.99
N LEU A 247 -4.84 -5.48 10.23
CA LEU A 247 -5.66 -5.30 11.43
C LEU A 247 -6.41 -3.97 11.43
N VAL A 248 -5.75 -2.86 11.07
CA VAL A 248 -6.39 -1.55 10.98
C VAL A 248 -7.51 -1.54 9.94
N VAL A 249 -7.28 -2.17 8.78
CA VAL A 249 -8.27 -2.31 7.71
C VAL A 249 -9.45 -3.17 8.18
N VAL A 250 -9.23 -4.34 8.79
CA VAL A 250 -10.30 -5.24 9.26
C VAL A 250 -11.09 -4.62 10.42
N ILE A 251 -10.43 -4.00 11.39
CA ILE A 251 -11.09 -3.44 12.58
C ILE A 251 -11.78 -2.12 12.24
N GLY A 252 -11.06 -1.20 11.59
CA GLY A 252 -11.55 0.14 11.25
C GLY A 252 -12.45 0.17 10.02
N GLY A 253 -12.38 -0.84 9.15
CA GLY A 253 -13.23 -0.94 7.96
C GLY A 253 -12.95 0.13 6.91
N TRP A 254 -11.75 0.73 6.90
CA TRP A 254 -11.37 1.80 5.96
C TRP A 254 -12.43 2.92 5.88
N CYS A 255 -12.65 3.64 6.97
CA CYS A 255 -13.69 4.66 7.16
C CYS A 255 -15.15 4.16 7.29
N SER A 256 -15.45 2.86 7.14
CA SER A 256 -16.83 2.34 7.29
C SER A 256 -17.29 2.08 8.72
N THR A 257 -16.41 2.19 9.72
CA THR A 257 -16.78 1.99 11.13
C THR A 257 -16.08 2.99 12.03
N SER A 258 -16.64 3.19 13.24
CA SER A 258 -16.05 4.06 14.26
C SER A 258 -15.20 3.30 15.28
N ASN A 259 -14.81 2.06 14.98
CA ASN A 259 -14.07 1.19 15.92
C ASN A 259 -12.70 1.76 16.30
N LEU A 260 -12.03 2.44 15.35
CA LEU A 260 -10.72 3.05 15.57
C LEU A 260 -10.85 4.59 15.66
N PRO A 261 -10.00 5.26 16.46
CA PRO A 261 -9.92 6.71 16.46
C PRO A 261 -9.52 7.26 15.09
N ALA A 262 -10.05 8.41 14.70
CA ALA A 262 -9.76 9.07 13.44
C ALA A 262 -8.25 9.29 13.19
N PRO A 263 -7.41 9.70 14.17
CA PRO A 263 -5.97 9.87 13.95
C PRO A 263 -5.30 8.57 13.47
N VAL A 264 -5.73 7.42 13.99
CA VAL A 264 -5.21 6.10 13.60
C VAL A 264 -5.64 5.80 12.17
N VAL A 265 -6.93 5.92 11.85
CA VAL A 265 -7.44 5.66 10.49
C VAL A 265 -6.73 6.57 9.47
N LEU A 266 -6.57 7.85 9.80
CA LEU A 266 -5.92 8.84 8.96
C LEU A 266 -4.43 8.58 8.75
N PHE A 267 -3.70 8.10 9.77
CA PHE A 267 -2.31 7.66 9.62
C PHE A 267 -2.19 6.52 8.60
N PHE A 268 -3.08 5.53 8.67
CA PHE A 268 -3.04 4.37 7.79
C PHE A 268 -3.73 4.60 6.44
N MET A 269 -4.32 5.77 6.20
CA MET A 269 -5.10 6.09 5.00
C MET A 269 -4.30 5.97 3.69
N CYS A 270 -2.97 6.14 3.74
CA CYS A 270 -2.10 5.93 2.59
C CYS A 270 -1.70 4.45 2.39
N GLY A 271 -2.25 3.52 3.18
CA GLY A 271 -2.00 2.09 3.06
C GLY A 271 -0.54 1.68 3.33
N LEU A 272 0.19 2.51 4.09
CA LEU A 272 1.65 2.39 4.24
C LEU A 272 2.38 2.17 2.90
N CYS A 273 1.93 2.84 1.83
CA CYS A 273 2.43 2.59 0.47
C CYS A 273 3.95 2.83 0.35
N GLY A 274 4.54 3.73 1.15
CA GLY A 274 5.99 3.94 1.18
C GLY A 274 6.79 2.74 1.72
N TRP A 275 6.30 2.11 2.80
CA TRP A 275 6.88 0.88 3.33
C TRP A 275 6.72 -0.28 2.35
N GLY A 276 5.53 -0.38 1.75
CA GLY A 276 5.26 -1.32 0.67
C GLY A 276 6.25 -1.13 -0.48
N PHE A 277 6.38 0.08 -0.99
CA PHE A 277 7.26 0.40 -2.12
C PHE A 277 8.73 0.07 -1.82
N ALA A 278 9.25 0.44 -0.65
CA ALA A 278 10.62 0.11 -0.26
C ALA A 278 10.89 -1.41 -0.28
N CYS A 279 9.93 -2.21 0.21
CA CYS A 279 10.02 -3.67 0.15
C CYS A 279 9.92 -4.21 -1.29
N SER A 280 9.16 -3.58 -2.17
CA SER A 280 9.13 -3.94 -3.59
C SER A 280 10.45 -3.63 -4.29
N ILE A 281 11.09 -2.50 -3.98
CA ILE A 281 12.45 -2.19 -4.46
C ILE A 281 13.44 -3.28 -4.01
N MET A 282 13.41 -3.66 -2.72
CA MET A 282 14.27 -4.73 -2.21
C MET A 282 14.02 -6.07 -2.91
N ALA A 283 12.76 -6.43 -3.15
CA ALA A 283 12.39 -7.64 -3.88
C ALA A 283 12.92 -7.61 -5.33
N THR A 284 12.73 -6.50 -6.04
CA THR A 284 13.24 -6.28 -7.40
C THR A 284 14.76 -6.35 -7.44
N ILE A 285 15.48 -5.80 -6.45
CA ILE A 285 16.95 -5.93 -6.34
C ILE A 285 17.38 -7.38 -6.23
N VAL A 286 16.73 -8.16 -5.36
CA VAL A 286 17.08 -9.58 -5.22
C VAL A 286 16.79 -10.35 -6.49
N TRP A 287 15.68 -10.07 -7.17
CA TRP A 287 15.36 -10.68 -8.47
C TRP A 287 16.41 -10.35 -9.53
N ASN A 288 16.72 -9.08 -9.73
CA ASN A 288 17.67 -8.63 -10.74
C ASN A 288 19.09 -9.16 -10.50
N ARG A 289 19.54 -9.21 -9.25
CA ARG A 289 20.82 -9.86 -8.90
C ARG A 289 20.85 -11.32 -9.32
N LYS A 290 19.79 -12.08 -9.00
CA LYS A 290 19.69 -13.51 -9.35
C LYS A 290 19.54 -13.74 -10.86
N LEU A 291 18.81 -12.87 -11.55
CA LEU A 291 18.66 -12.96 -13.00
C LEU A 291 20.00 -12.73 -13.70
N HIS A 292 20.75 -11.70 -13.30
CA HIS A 292 22.05 -11.39 -13.88
C HIS A 292 23.16 -12.39 -13.52
N GLU A 293 23.08 -13.05 -12.37
CA GLU A 293 23.97 -14.18 -12.04
C GLU A 293 23.81 -15.34 -13.05
N LEU A 294 22.62 -15.53 -13.63
CA LEU A 294 22.31 -16.62 -14.56
C LEU A 294 22.43 -16.21 -16.03
N PHE A 295 22.04 -14.98 -16.34
CA PHE A 295 22.04 -14.40 -17.68
C PHE A 295 22.77 -13.06 -17.65
N PRO A 296 24.12 -13.08 -17.64
CA PRO A 296 24.90 -11.85 -17.62
C PRO A 296 24.61 -10.99 -18.85
N VAL A 297 24.69 -9.68 -18.66
CA VAL A 297 24.56 -8.69 -19.74
C VAL A 297 25.79 -7.83 -19.72
N ASP A 298 26.45 -7.72 -20.87
CA ASP A 298 27.73 -6.99 -20.96
C ASP A 298 27.55 -5.50 -20.68
N LYS A 299 26.40 -4.92 -21.05
CA LYS A 299 26.08 -3.50 -20.87
C LYS A 299 24.65 -3.32 -20.32
N PRO A 300 24.44 -3.50 -18.99
CA PRO A 300 23.12 -3.28 -18.39
C PRO A 300 22.73 -1.79 -18.48
N SER A 301 21.44 -1.52 -18.74
CA SER A 301 20.91 -0.17 -18.74
C SER A 301 21.10 0.51 -17.37
N VAL A 302 21.11 1.85 -17.32
CA VAL A 302 21.21 2.61 -16.06
C VAL A 302 20.13 2.19 -15.07
N LEU A 303 18.90 2.01 -15.55
CA LEU A 303 17.77 1.60 -14.74
C LEU A 303 17.96 0.18 -14.18
N THR A 304 18.45 -0.75 -15.01
CA THR A 304 18.80 -2.11 -14.58
C THR A 304 19.93 -2.10 -13.54
N ARG A 305 20.96 -1.24 -13.68
CA ARG A 305 22.04 -1.09 -12.69
C ARG A 305 21.53 -0.54 -11.36
N LEU A 306 20.65 0.44 -11.40
CA LEU A 306 19.96 0.98 -10.23
C LEU A 306 19.15 -0.12 -9.53
N PHE A 307 18.30 -0.84 -10.27
CA PHE A 307 17.50 -1.92 -9.71
C PHE A 307 18.25 -3.21 -9.44
N ARG A 308 19.50 -3.37 -9.86
CA ARG A 308 20.40 -4.46 -9.42
C ARG A 308 21.12 -4.09 -8.12
N GLY A 309 21.11 -2.82 -7.75
CA GLY A 309 21.81 -2.30 -6.58
C GLY A 309 23.30 -2.09 -6.80
N ASP A 310 23.74 -1.84 -8.05
CA ASP A 310 25.13 -1.46 -8.35
C ASP A 310 25.45 -0.08 -7.75
N TRP A 311 24.45 0.80 -7.75
CA TRP A 311 24.50 2.12 -7.12
C TRP A 311 23.75 2.05 -5.80
N TRP A 312 24.47 1.68 -4.74
CA TRP A 312 23.89 1.45 -3.42
C TRP A 312 23.16 2.70 -2.88
N TRP A 313 23.73 3.89 -3.08
CA TRP A 313 23.14 5.16 -2.63
C TRP A 313 21.88 5.50 -3.42
N GLY A 314 21.87 5.28 -4.74
CA GLY A 314 20.69 5.52 -5.58
C GLY A 314 19.55 4.55 -5.24
N SER A 315 19.89 3.30 -4.98
CA SER A 315 18.92 2.26 -4.57
C SER A 315 18.34 2.56 -3.19
N ALA A 316 19.19 3.01 -2.25
CA ALA A 316 18.77 3.42 -0.92
C ALA A 316 17.88 4.66 -0.99
N ALA A 317 18.25 5.68 -1.77
CA ALA A 317 17.43 6.88 -1.98
C ALA A 317 16.06 6.53 -2.58
N LEU A 318 16.03 5.64 -3.58
CA LEU A 318 14.79 5.18 -4.22
C LEU A 318 13.85 4.46 -3.24
N ALA A 319 14.39 3.78 -2.22
CA ALA A 319 13.58 3.14 -1.19
C ALA A 319 13.19 4.09 -0.04
N ILE A 320 14.13 4.90 0.45
CA ILE A 320 13.98 5.72 1.66
C ILE A 320 13.18 6.99 1.37
N ALA A 321 13.42 7.68 0.26
CA ALA A 321 12.75 8.96 -0.01
C ALA A 321 11.21 8.82 -0.12
N PRO A 322 10.64 7.87 -0.88
CA PRO A 322 9.19 7.67 -0.93
C PRO A 322 8.63 7.21 0.42
N LEU A 323 9.39 6.38 1.15
CA LEU A 323 9.02 5.94 2.50
C LEU A 323 8.89 7.12 3.46
N SER A 324 9.87 8.02 3.48
CA SER A 324 9.87 9.21 4.33
C SER A 324 8.75 10.18 3.94
N LEU A 325 8.55 10.42 2.64
CA LEU A 325 7.46 11.28 2.15
C LEU A 325 6.08 10.75 2.56
N ASN A 326 5.84 9.45 2.35
CA ASN A 326 4.58 8.83 2.76
C ASN A 326 4.38 8.84 4.28
N THR A 327 5.44 8.61 5.05
CA THR A 327 5.37 8.64 6.52
C THR A 327 5.06 10.04 7.01
N ALA A 328 5.70 11.07 6.44
CA ALA A 328 5.40 12.46 6.75
C ALA A 328 3.93 12.81 6.43
N MET A 329 3.42 12.40 5.27
CA MET A 329 2.00 12.59 4.90
C MET A 329 1.05 11.87 5.87
N SER A 330 1.38 10.63 6.25
CA SER A 330 0.60 9.85 7.22
C SER A 330 0.57 10.53 8.59
N THR A 331 1.69 11.08 9.05
CA THR A 331 1.78 11.85 10.30
C THR A 331 0.95 13.12 10.23
N LEU A 332 1.06 13.91 9.14
CA LEU A 332 0.25 15.12 8.96
C LEU A 332 -1.25 14.79 8.98
N PHE A 333 -1.67 13.71 8.31
CA PHE A 333 -3.06 13.25 8.33
C PHE A 333 -3.53 12.87 9.72
N SER A 334 -2.70 12.16 10.50
CA SER A 334 -3.03 11.80 11.87
C SER A 334 -3.23 13.01 12.79
N GLN A 335 -2.63 14.15 12.43
CA GLN A 335 -2.77 15.44 13.11
C GLN A 335 -3.85 16.33 12.48
N TYR A 336 -4.70 15.79 11.59
CA TYR A 336 -5.73 16.53 10.85
C TYR A 336 -5.19 17.62 9.91
N HIS A 337 -3.88 17.68 9.69
CA HIS A 337 -3.28 18.61 8.73
C HIS A 337 -3.41 18.09 7.30
N THR A 338 -4.14 18.82 6.48
CA THR A 338 -4.34 18.49 5.06
C THR A 338 -3.87 19.63 4.17
N THR A 339 -2.78 19.41 3.42
CA THR A 339 -2.29 20.34 2.41
C THR A 339 -2.46 19.71 1.03
N ILE A 340 -3.41 20.21 0.23
CA ILE A 340 -3.76 19.64 -1.10
C ILE A 340 -2.52 19.53 -2.00
N ALA A 341 -1.67 20.57 -2.04
CA ALA A 341 -0.46 20.55 -2.85
C ALA A 341 0.53 19.44 -2.45
N PHE A 342 0.70 19.21 -1.14
CA PHE A 342 1.58 18.14 -0.64
C PHE A 342 1.00 16.76 -0.94
N GLN A 343 -0.31 16.57 -0.74
CA GLN A 343 -1.01 15.32 -1.08
C GLN A 343 -0.88 15.00 -2.57
N GLY A 344 -1.10 15.99 -3.44
CA GLY A 344 -0.92 15.85 -4.88
C GLY A 344 0.51 15.47 -5.25
N THR A 345 1.50 16.14 -4.66
CA THR A 345 2.93 15.85 -4.90
C THR A 345 3.29 14.42 -4.51
N VAL A 346 2.89 13.96 -3.32
CA VAL A 346 3.14 12.58 -2.87
C VAL A 346 2.44 11.58 -3.79
N THR A 347 1.17 11.81 -4.13
CA THR A 347 0.40 10.91 -5.01
C THR A 347 1.04 10.78 -6.39
N VAL A 348 1.41 11.89 -7.03
CA VAL A 348 2.09 11.89 -8.34
C VAL A 348 3.45 11.21 -8.25
N THR A 349 4.20 11.43 -7.17
CA THR A 349 5.50 10.76 -6.97
C THR A 349 5.33 9.25 -6.91
N PHE A 350 4.38 8.74 -6.12
CA PHE A 350 4.11 7.30 -6.05
C PHE A 350 3.61 6.74 -7.37
N LEU A 351 2.72 7.46 -8.07
CA LEU A 351 2.23 7.07 -9.39
C LEU A 351 3.39 6.85 -10.37
N VAL A 352 4.28 7.83 -10.50
CA VAL A 352 5.44 7.76 -11.41
C VAL A 352 6.37 6.61 -11.01
N LEU A 353 6.69 6.49 -9.72
CA LEU A 353 7.58 5.46 -9.22
C LEU A 353 7.01 4.04 -9.42
N GLN A 354 5.72 3.82 -9.17
CA GLN A 354 5.08 2.52 -9.38
C GLN A 354 5.01 2.16 -10.86
N ILE A 355 4.76 3.12 -11.75
CA ILE A 355 4.85 2.93 -13.20
C ILE A 355 6.25 2.48 -13.58
N LEU A 356 7.28 3.22 -13.16
CA LEU A 356 8.68 2.93 -13.52
C LEU A 356 9.13 1.55 -13.02
N VAL A 357 8.88 1.23 -11.75
CA VAL A 357 9.28 -0.05 -11.16
C VAL A 357 8.45 -1.21 -11.72
N GLY A 358 7.15 -1.02 -11.88
CA GLY A 358 6.23 -2.03 -12.40
C GLY A 358 6.56 -2.41 -13.84
N PHE A 359 6.72 -1.43 -14.73
CA PHE A 359 7.09 -1.71 -16.13
C PHE A 359 8.47 -2.32 -16.26
N HIS A 360 9.46 -1.84 -15.49
CA HIS A 360 10.79 -2.44 -15.50
C HIS A 360 10.77 -3.91 -15.05
N SER A 361 10.00 -4.21 -14.00
CA SER A 361 9.88 -5.58 -13.48
C SER A 361 9.17 -6.52 -14.47
N ILE A 362 8.14 -6.04 -15.18
CA ILE A 362 7.49 -6.79 -16.28
C ILE A 362 8.49 -7.07 -17.39
N TYR A 363 9.26 -6.06 -17.81
CA TYR A 363 10.26 -6.20 -18.85
C TYR A 363 11.29 -7.29 -18.51
N GLU A 364 11.85 -7.27 -17.30
CA GLU A 364 12.83 -8.28 -16.86
C GLU A 364 12.22 -9.69 -16.74
N VAL A 365 10.95 -9.82 -16.33
CA VAL A 365 10.25 -11.11 -16.32
C VAL A 365 10.01 -11.65 -17.72
N CYS A 366 9.55 -10.82 -18.66
CA CYS A 366 9.35 -11.20 -20.06
C CYS A 366 10.68 -11.65 -20.68
N ARG A 367 11.74 -10.90 -20.40
CA ARG A 367 13.10 -11.23 -20.84
C ARG A 367 13.57 -12.58 -20.28
N TYR A 368 13.37 -12.84 -18.98
CA TYR A 368 13.67 -14.14 -18.37
C TYR A 368 12.95 -15.28 -19.09
N HIS A 369 11.64 -15.14 -19.35
CA HIS A 369 10.87 -16.17 -20.04
C HIS A 369 11.35 -16.41 -21.47
N TRP A 370 11.71 -15.35 -22.18
CA TRP A 370 12.24 -15.47 -23.53
C TRP A 370 13.59 -16.20 -23.54
N GLU A 371 14.51 -15.81 -22.65
CA GLU A 371 15.83 -16.44 -22.52
C GLU A 371 15.76 -17.91 -22.14
N VAL A 372 14.91 -18.24 -21.17
CA VAL A 372 14.68 -19.64 -20.77
C VAL A 372 14.08 -20.46 -21.91
N SER A 373 13.14 -19.89 -22.67
CA SER A 373 12.53 -20.59 -23.81
C SER A 373 13.56 -20.86 -24.90
N ARG A 374 14.43 -19.88 -25.20
CA ARG A 374 15.54 -20.01 -26.16
C ARG A 374 16.51 -21.12 -25.75
N VAL A 375 16.94 -21.15 -24.49
CA VAL A 375 17.88 -22.17 -23.99
C VAL A 375 17.20 -23.55 -23.92
N ALA A 376 15.92 -23.62 -23.54
CA ALA A 376 15.17 -24.87 -23.49
C ALA A 376 15.01 -25.52 -24.88
N THR A 377 14.84 -24.72 -25.93
CA THR A 377 14.83 -25.23 -27.31
C THR A 377 16.20 -25.69 -27.80
N SER A 378 17.29 -25.21 -27.20
CA SER A 378 18.66 -25.55 -27.60
C SER A 378 19.27 -26.74 -26.86
N VAL A 379 18.73 -27.14 -25.70
CA VAL A 379 19.34 -28.14 -24.80
C VAL A 379 18.36 -29.25 -24.41
N GLN A 380 17.60 -29.73 -25.39
CA GLN A 380 16.41 -30.58 -25.19
C GLN A 380 16.65 -31.88 -24.38
N ASP A 381 17.89 -32.35 -24.22
CA ASP A 381 18.18 -33.65 -23.57
C ASP A 381 18.99 -33.62 -22.25
N THR A 382 19.57 -32.50 -21.80
CA THR A 382 20.61 -32.56 -20.74
C THR A 382 20.28 -31.88 -19.41
N VAL A 383 19.21 -31.08 -19.29
CA VAL A 383 19.04 -30.18 -18.13
C VAL A 383 17.79 -30.52 -17.30
N LYS A 384 17.85 -31.68 -16.64
CA LYS A 384 17.03 -31.99 -15.44
C LYS A 384 17.54 -31.24 -14.19
N THR A 385 17.79 -29.93 -14.25
CA THR A 385 18.03 -29.12 -13.02
C THR A 385 16.69 -28.68 -12.41
N SER A 386 15.91 -29.66 -11.92
CA SER A 386 14.52 -29.47 -11.46
C SER A 386 14.36 -28.39 -10.37
N SER A 387 15.28 -28.29 -9.40
CA SER A 387 15.10 -27.42 -8.23
C SER A 387 15.38 -25.94 -8.49
N LEU A 388 16.42 -25.62 -9.27
CA LEU A 388 16.75 -24.23 -9.62
C LEU A 388 15.71 -23.66 -10.59
N ASN A 389 15.29 -24.45 -11.59
CA ASN A 389 14.24 -24.06 -12.52
C ASN A 389 12.89 -23.86 -11.81
N ALA A 390 12.54 -24.72 -10.84
CA ALA A 390 11.34 -24.53 -10.04
C ALA A 390 11.38 -23.25 -9.20
N PHE A 391 12.54 -22.91 -8.61
CA PHE A 391 12.74 -21.68 -7.84
C PHE A 391 12.61 -20.43 -8.72
N LEU A 392 13.24 -20.40 -9.89
CA LEU A 392 13.19 -19.26 -10.80
C LEU A 392 11.79 -19.05 -11.39
N ARG A 393 11.09 -20.13 -11.79
CA ARG A 393 9.69 -20.05 -12.22
C ARG A 393 8.79 -19.48 -11.12
N ARG A 394 9.03 -19.88 -9.86
CA ARG A 394 8.28 -19.34 -8.72
C ARG A 394 8.53 -17.84 -8.56
N ILE A 395 9.79 -17.41 -8.52
CA ILE A 395 10.11 -15.99 -8.36
C ILE A 395 9.56 -15.17 -9.52
N SER A 396 9.71 -15.65 -10.76
CA SER A 396 9.18 -14.99 -11.95
C SER A 396 7.67 -14.75 -11.86
N ARG A 397 6.88 -15.76 -11.43
CA ARG A 397 5.44 -15.59 -11.17
C ARG A 397 5.16 -14.58 -10.05
N CYS A 398 5.94 -14.59 -8.97
CA CYS A 398 5.80 -13.63 -7.88
C CYS A 398 6.12 -12.20 -8.32
N ILE A 399 7.17 -11.98 -9.12
CA ILE A 399 7.52 -10.65 -9.64
C ILE A 399 6.48 -10.16 -10.65
N LEU A 400 5.92 -11.05 -11.48
CA LEU A 400 4.81 -10.69 -12.36
C LEU A 400 3.58 -10.26 -11.55
N ALA A 401 3.20 -11.04 -10.53
CA ALA A 401 2.09 -10.70 -9.64
C ALA A 401 2.33 -9.38 -8.88
N LEU A 402 3.55 -9.16 -8.40
CA LEU A 402 3.99 -7.90 -7.81
C LEU A 402 3.79 -6.74 -8.79
N SER A 403 4.19 -6.90 -10.04
CA SER A 403 4.09 -5.84 -11.04
C SER A 403 2.64 -5.55 -11.44
N MET A 404 1.81 -6.58 -11.59
CA MET A 404 0.37 -6.43 -11.81
C MET A 404 -0.31 -5.72 -10.63
N SER A 405 0.11 -6.01 -9.40
CA SER A 405 -0.40 -5.35 -8.21
C SER A 405 -0.01 -3.87 -8.12
N MET A 406 1.17 -3.49 -8.64
CA MET A 406 1.56 -2.08 -8.81
C MET A 406 0.68 -1.39 -9.86
N LEU A 407 0.37 -2.07 -10.98
CA LEU A 407 -0.53 -1.51 -11.99
C LEU A 407 -1.95 -1.30 -11.44
N MET A 408 -2.44 -2.17 -10.56
CA MET A 408 -3.70 -1.94 -9.84
C MET A 408 -3.64 -0.66 -8.99
N GLN A 409 -2.56 -0.47 -8.23
CA GLN A 409 -2.36 0.74 -7.42
C GLN A 409 -2.26 2.02 -8.28
N VAL A 410 -1.59 1.93 -9.43
CA VAL A 410 -1.53 2.99 -10.44
C VAL A 410 -2.93 3.33 -10.94
N GLY A 411 -3.77 2.34 -11.24
CA GLY A 411 -5.15 2.56 -11.66
C GLY A 411 -5.97 3.31 -10.62
N GLY A 412 -5.88 2.92 -9.34
CA GLY A 412 -6.54 3.65 -8.25
C GLY A 412 -6.00 5.08 -8.07
N SER A 413 -4.69 5.26 -8.16
CA SER A 413 -4.04 6.59 -8.06
C SER A 413 -4.43 7.51 -9.22
N LEU A 414 -4.55 6.97 -10.44
CA LEU A 414 -5.01 7.73 -11.61
C LEU A 414 -6.41 8.27 -11.38
N ILE A 415 -7.36 7.46 -10.88
CA ILE A 415 -8.72 7.93 -10.57
C ILE A 415 -8.68 9.12 -9.61
N ILE A 416 -7.88 9.04 -8.54
CA ILE A 416 -7.74 10.11 -7.54
C ILE A 416 -7.24 11.42 -8.17
N VAL A 417 -6.25 11.34 -9.07
CA VAL A 417 -5.62 12.53 -9.66
C VAL A 417 -6.41 13.07 -10.86
N SER A 418 -7.00 12.21 -11.68
CA SER A 418 -7.64 12.59 -12.94
C SER A 418 -9.12 12.94 -12.82
N SER A 419 -9.80 12.47 -11.78
CA SER A 419 -11.24 12.70 -11.60
C SER A 419 -11.60 12.86 -10.13
N TYR A 420 -11.36 14.06 -9.61
CA TYR A 420 -11.58 14.40 -8.20
C TYR A 420 -13.06 14.23 -7.78
N GLU A 421 -14.00 14.72 -8.58
CA GLU A 421 -15.44 14.61 -8.29
C GLU A 421 -15.91 13.14 -8.28
N PHE A 422 -15.48 12.35 -9.27
CA PHE A 422 -15.80 10.93 -9.30
C PHE A 422 -15.17 10.20 -8.11
N PHE A 423 -13.92 10.49 -7.77
CA PHE A 423 -13.25 9.90 -6.60
C PHE A 423 -14.02 10.15 -5.30
N TYR A 424 -14.57 11.35 -5.11
CA TYR A 424 -15.40 11.67 -3.94
C TYR A 424 -16.88 11.28 -4.10
N SER A 425 -17.23 10.47 -5.11
CA SER A 425 -18.51 9.75 -5.14
C SER A 425 -18.38 8.40 -4.42
N PRO A 426 -19.48 7.83 -3.90
CA PRO A 426 -19.47 6.50 -3.30
C PRO A 426 -18.82 5.41 -4.17
N THR A 427 -19.13 5.42 -5.46
CA THR A 427 -18.63 4.44 -6.44
C THR A 427 -17.15 4.66 -6.71
N GLY A 428 -16.74 5.88 -7.05
CA GLY A 428 -15.34 6.17 -7.38
C GLY A 428 -14.41 5.99 -6.19
N TRP A 429 -14.86 6.33 -4.97
CA TRP A 429 -14.12 6.07 -3.73
C TRP A 429 -13.85 4.58 -3.54
N THR A 430 -14.91 3.78 -3.67
CA THR A 430 -14.84 2.32 -3.51
C THR A 430 -13.90 1.71 -4.55
N ILE A 431 -14.00 2.13 -5.82
CA ILE A 431 -13.13 1.60 -6.88
C ILE A 431 -11.68 2.03 -6.65
N ALA A 432 -11.42 3.31 -6.39
CA ALA A 432 -10.07 3.84 -6.24
C ALA A 432 -9.35 3.20 -5.05
N PHE A 433 -9.96 3.21 -3.86
CA PHE A 433 -9.38 2.57 -2.69
C PHE A 433 -9.38 1.05 -2.77
N GLY A 434 -10.37 0.44 -3.41
CA GLY A 434 -10.37 -0.99 -3.69
C GLY A 434 -9.16 -1.41 -4.52
N LEU A 435 -8.86 -0.68 -5.59
CA LEU A 435 -7.67 -0.92 -6.42
C LEU A 435 -6.37 -0.71 -5.63
N LEU A 436 -6.27 0.37 -4.86
CA LEU A 436 -5.10 0.67 -4.03
C LEU A 436 -4.85 -0.38 -2.96
N LEU A 437 -5.87 -0.74 -2.17
CA LEU A 437 -5.74 -1.67 -1.06
C LEU A 437 -5.52 -3.10 -1.51
N ASN A 438 -6.27 -3.58 -2.50
CA ASN A 438 -6.05 -4.93 -3.03
C ASN A 438 -4.71 -5.00 -3.75
N GLY A 439 -4.33 -3.98 -4.51
CA GLY A 439 -3.01 -3.87 -5.09
C GLY A 439 -1.92 -3.93 -4.00
N ARG A 440 -2.03 -3.15 -2.93
CA ARG A 440 -1.11 -3.19 -1.78
C ARG A 440 -1.05 -4.56 -1.11
N ALA A 441 -2.19 -5.24 -0.95
CA ALA A 441 -2.30 -6.55 -0.32
C ALA A 441 -1.66 -7.66 -1.17
N PHE A 442 -1.98 -7.70 -2.47
CA PHE A 442 -1.38 -8.67 -3.40
C PHE A 442 0.12 -8.42 -3.61
N ASP A 443 0.55 -7.17 -3.53
CA ASP A 443 1.97 -6.80 -3.56
C ASP A 443 2.71 -7.43 -2.36
N SER A 444 2.19 -7.25 -1.13
CA SER A 444 2.72 -7.94 0.08
C SER A 444 2.77 -9.46 -0.09
N ALA A 445 1.66 -10.07 -0.49
CA ALA A 445 1.57 -11.52 -0.63
C ALA A 445 2.59 -12.06 -1.65
N SER A 446 2.77 -11.36 -2.76
CA SER A 446 3.72 -11.72 -3.83
C SER A 446 5.17 -11.66 -3.35
N ARG A 447 5.53 -10.59 -2.63
CA ARG A 447 6.85 -10.41 -2.03
C ARG A 447 7.16 -11.47 -0.99
N VAL A 448 6.23 -11.76 -0.09
CA VAL A 448 6.41 -12.79 0.93
C VAL A 448 6.54 -14.18 0.29
N ALA A 449 5.71 -14.49 -0.72
CA ALA A 449 5.77 -15.75 -1.45
C ALA A 449 7.10 -15.94 -2.20
N MET A 450 7.69 -14.86 -2.73
CA MET A 450 9.01 -14.89 -3.39
C MET A 450 10.09 -15.49 -2.47
N PHE A 451 10.08 -15.11 -1.20
CA PHE A 451 11.07 -15.52 -0.20
C PHE A 451 10.68 -16.75 0.62
N ARG A 452 9.68 -17.52 0.17
CA ARG A 452 9.32 -18.78 0.81
C ARG A 452 10.54 -19.73 0.89
N PRO A 453 10.89 -20.24 2.09
CA PRO A 453 12.03 -21.13 2.26
C PRO A 453 11.80 -22.45 1.50
N ILE A 454 12.85 -22.98 0.89
CA ILE A 454 12.82 -24.29 0.23
C ILE A 454 13.29 -25.32 1.26
N ARG A 455 12.36 -26.16 1.76
CA ARG A 455 12.76 -27.37 2.47
C ARG A 455 13.37 -28.34 1.47
N ARG A 456 14.70 -28.51 1.51
CA ARG A 456 15.31 -29.67 0.85
C ARG A 456 14.77 -30.89 1.57
N LYS A 457 13.99 -31.73 0.88
CA LYS A 457 13.77 -33.09 1.36
C LYS A 457 15.15 -33.73 1.41
N THR A 458 15.72 -33.87 2.59
CA THR A 458 16.87 -34.75 2.80
C THR A 458 16.38 -36.10 2.31
N ARG A 459 16.92 -36.59 1.18
CA ARG A 459 16.74 -37.98 0.80
C ARG A 459 17.30 -38.77 1.97
N ALA A 460 16.43 -39.42 2.74
CA ALA A 460 16.82 -40.56 3.55
C ALA A 460 17.17 -41.67 2.54
N SER A 461 18.46 -41.77 2.22
CA SER A 461 19.08 -42.83 1.41
C SER A 461 20.59 -42.76 1.74
N ASP A 462 21.27 -43.72 2.32
CA ASP A 462 20.97 -45.13 2.52
C ASP A 462 21.70 -45.62 3.79
N GLY A 463 20.95 -46.18 4.74
CA GLY A 463 21.49 -47.11 5.73
C GLY A 463 21.60 -48.50 5.12
N ALA A 464 22.16 -48.62 3.92
CA ALA A 464 22.50 -49.93 3.36
C ALA A 464 23.80 -50.38 4.02
N PRO A 465 23.81 -51.51 4.75
CA PRO A 465 25.06 -52.04 5.29
C PRO A 465 25.99 -52.38 4.13
N LEU A 466 27.20 -51.82 4.18
CA LEU A 466 28.34 -52.20 3.36
C LEU A 466 28.52 -53.72 3.47
N THR A 467 28.02 -54.45 2.48
CA THR A 467 28.35 -55.85 2.30
C THR A 467 29.72 -55.87 1.63
N ILE A 468 30.76 -56.11 2.42
CA ILE A 468 32.10 -56.35 1.93
C ILE A 468 32.08 -57.71 1.24
N THR A 469 31.83 -57.74 -0.06
CA THR A 469 32.13 -58.91 -0.89
C THR A 469 33.63 -59.00 -1.06
N THR A 470 34.25 -59.92 -0.32
CA THR A 470 35.61 -60.40 -0.55
C THR A 470 35.68 -61.05 -1.93
N ALA A 471 36.20 -60.33 -2.91
CA ALA A 471 36.54 -60.88 -4.22
C ALA A 471 37.85 -61.67 -4.09
N THR A 472 37.73 -62.99 -4.26
CA THR A 472 38.81 -63.96 -4.43
C THR A 472 39.73 -63.61 -5.60
N CYS A 473 41.02 -63.76 -5.34
CA CYS A 473 42.14 -63.62 -6.26
C CYS A 473 42.14 -64.70 -7.35
N PRO A 474 42.46 -64.38 -8.62
CA PRO A 474 43.00 -65.36 -9.56
C PRO A 474 44.48 -65.07 -9.85
N THR A 475 45.28 -66.11 -9.61
CA THR A 475 46.71 -66.25 -9.87
C THR A 475 46.99 -66.39 -11.37
N THR A 476 47.85 -65.50 -11.87
CA THR A 476 48.95 -65.68 -12.84
C THR A 476 48.77 -66.57 -14.09
N THR A 477 49.00 -65.99 -15.28
CA THR A 477 49.92 -66.58 -16.27
C THR A 477 50.51 -65.52 -17.22
N THR A 478 51.73 -65.82 -17.65
CA THR A 478 52.83 -64.96 -18.09
C THR A 478 53.00 -64.97 -19.62
N SER A 479 53.37 -63.82 -20.22
CA SER A 479 54.24 -63.63 -21.42
C SER A 479 53.84 -62.29 -22.08
N GLY A 480 54.68 -61.38 -22.57
CA GLY A 480 56.12 -61.30 -22.74
C GLY A 480 56.41 -60.01 -23.53
N ILE A 481 57.45 -59.28 -23.09
CA ILE A 481 58.43 -58.50 -23.87
C ILE A 481 57.92 -57.65 -25.07
N SER A 482 58.03 -56.32 -24.95
CA SER A 482 58.96 -55.51 -25.77
C SER A 482 58.97 -54.05 -25.34
N ALA A 483 60.17 -53.56 -25.05
CA ALA A 483 60.49 -52.16 -24.85
C ALA A 483 60.61 -51.44 -26.19
N MET A 484 60.16 -50.19 -26.27
CA MET A 484 60.75 -49.24 -27.21
C MET A 484 60.63 -47.81 -26.68
N THR A 485 61.79 -47.25 -26.38
CA THR A 485 62.10 -45.86 -26.07
C THR A 485 62.22 -45.02 -27.35
N SER A 486 61.61 -43.84 -27.37
CA SER A 486 62.09 -42.65 -28.11
C SER A 486 61.32 -41.44 -27.56
N SER A 487 61.94 -40.52 -26.81
CA SER A 487 62.68 -39.36 -27.33
C SER A 487 61.95 -38.63 -28.46
N ASN A 488 61.34 -37.48 -28.19
CA ASN A 488 61.89 -36.24 -28.74
C ASN A 488 61.33 -34.95 -28.12
N ARG A 489 62.31 -34.07 -27.95
CA ARG A 489 62.35 -32.65 -27.61
C ARG A 489 61.53 -31.74 -28.53
N ALA A 490 61.44 -30.49 -28.05
CA ALA A 490 61.37 -29.22 -28.78
C ALA A 490 59.95 -28.68 -29.02
N SER A 491 59.62 -27.39 -28.88
CA SER A 491 60.16 -26.17 -28.27
C SER A 491 59.45 -25.02 -29.00
N ILE A 492 59.16 -23.89 -28.31
CA ILE A 492 59.17 -22.51 -28.87
C ILE A 492 58.02 -22.23 -29.88
N THR A 493 57.23 -21.17 -29.92
CA THR A 493 57.05 -19.80 -29.37
C THR A 493 55.64 -19.39 -29.89
N GLN A 494 54.89 -18.41 -29.42
CA GLN A 494 55.19 -17.07 -28.93
C GLN A 494 53.93 -16.56 -28.21
#